data_AF-A0A182SL63-F1
#
_entry.id   AF-A0A182SL63-F1
#
_cell.length_a   1.000
_cell.length_b   1.000
_cell.length_c   1.000
_cell.angle_alpha   90.00
_cell.angle_beta   90.00
_cell.angle_gamma   90.00
#
_symmetry.space_group_name_H-M   'P 1'
#
loop_
_entity.id
_entity.type
_entity.pdbx_description
1 polymer ?
#
loop_
_entity_poly.entity_id
_entity_poly.type
_entity_poly.pdbx_seq_one_letter_code
_entity_poly.pdbx_strand_id
1 'polypeptide(L)'
;MGVLDETKHLDRYWKQDAIIAAFRTFATKRNCHVTLVIHPRKERDTDELTTSSIFGGAKASQEADNVLIIQDKRLTSVRGKKYLQIAKNRYSGDLGIMPLDFDKASLSYAQRKKKAEGGDDDGGGPTEAPVGEPTDRTVRRAF
;
A
#
# COMPACT_ATOMS: atom_id res chain seq x y z
N MET A 1 -22.41 -31.70 18.58
CA MET A 1 -22.33 -30.32 19.10
C MET A 1 -21.55 -29.46 18.11
N GLY A 2 -22.09 -29.20 16.91
CA GLY A 2 -21.36 -28.53 15.81
C GLY A 2 -22.17 -27.54 14.98
N VAL A 3 -23.51 -27.58 15.03
CA VAL A 3 -24.38 -26.75 14.18
C VAL A 3 -24.49 -25.30 14.67
N LEU A 4 -24.40 -25.06 15.99
CA LEU A 4 -24.55 -23.73 16.57
C LEU A 4 -23.34 -22.81 16.31
N ASP A 5 -22.15 -23.39 16.16
CA ASP A 5 -20.91 -22.62 15.95
C ASP A 5 -20.81 -22.12 14.50
N GLU A 6 -21.13 -22.97 13.52
CA GLU A 6 -21.20 -22.57 12.11
C GLU A 6 -22.22 -21.46 11.88
N THR A 7 -23.38 -21.51 12.55
CA THR A 7 -24.42 -20.48 12.42
C THR A 7 -23.94 -19.12 12.96
N LYS A 8 -23.16 -19.11 14.06
CA LYS A 8 -22.54 -17.87 14.59
C LYS A 8 -21.47 -17.32 13.65
N HIS A 9 -20.68 -18.19 13.02
CA HIS A 9 -19.66 -17.79 12.06
C HIS A 9 -20.27 -17.19 10.79
N LEU A 10 -21.38 -17.76 10.30
CA LEU A 10 -22.14 -17.23 9.16
C LEU A 10 -22.69 -15.83 9.44
N ASP A 11 -23.26 -15.61 10.62
CA ASP A 11 -23.78 -14.31 11.04
C ASP A 11 -22.66 -13.24 11.13
N ARG A 12 -21.45 -13.62 11.55
CA ARG A 12 -20.30 -12.70 11.59
C ARG A 12 -19.88 -12.21 10.21
N TYR A 13 -19.74 -13.10 9.23
CA TYR A 13 -19.35 -12.71 7.87
C TYR A 13 -20.46 -11.90 7.19
N TRP A 14 -21.73 -12.28 7.41
CA TRP A 14 -22.86 -11.52 6.89
C TRP A 14 -22.92 -10.09 7.46
N LYS A 15 -22.66 -9.92 8.76
CA LYS A 15 -22.54 -8.60 9.39
C LYS A 15 -21.38 -7.77 8.82
N GLN A 16 -20.22 -8.40 8.57
CA GLN A 16 -19.09 -7.73 7.93
C GLN A 16 -19.48 -7.23 6.52
N ASP A 17 -20.12 -8.08 5.73
CA ASP A 17 -20.60 -7.76 4.38
C ASP A 17 -21.60 -6.59 4.39
N ALA A 18 -22.51 -6.54 5.38
CA ALA A 18 -23.44 -5.45 5.55
C ALA A 18 -22.75 -4.12 5.89
N ILE A 19 -21.74 -4.16 6.78
CA ILE A 19 -20.94 -2.99 7.16
C ILE A 19 -20.15 -2.45 5.96
N ILE A 20 -19.54 -3.34 5.17
CA ILE A 20 -18.78 -2.95 3.96
C ILE A 20 -19.70 -2.25 2.96
N ALA A 21 -20.91 -2.79 2.72
CA ALA A 21 -21.89 -2.17 1.83
C ALA A 21 -22.34 -0.78 2.35
N ALA A 22 -22.47 -0.63 3.67
CA ALA A 22 -22.79 0.65 4.30
C ALA A 22 -21.66 1.68 4.10
N PHE A 23 -20.39 1.28 4.24
CA PHE A 23 -19.24 2.15 3.95
C PHE A 23 -19.20 2.60 2.50
N ARG A 24 -19.43 1.70 1.55
CA ARG A 24 -19.52 2.04 0.13
C ARG A 24 -20.61 3.07 -0.15
N THR A 25 -21.80 2.84 0.42
CA THR A 25 -22.94 3.74 0.29
C THR A 25 -22.64 5.11 0.91
N PHE A 26 -21.99 5.12 2.08
CA PHE A 26 -21.61 6.35 2.78
C PHE A 26 -20.60 7.17 1.96
N ALA A 27 -19.52 6.55 1.49
CA ALA A 27 -18.52 7.20 0.65
C ALA A 27 -19.14 7.84 -0.61
N THR A 28 -20.05 7.10 -1.27
CA THR A 28 -20.75 7.58 -2.47
C THR A 28 -21.72 8.73 -2.17
N LYS A 29 -22.53 8.63 -1.11
CA LYS A 29 -23.55 9.65 -0.78
C LYS A 29 -22.96 10.92 -0.18
N ARG A 30 -21.87 10.81 0.56
CA ARG A 30 -21.23 11.94 1.27
C ARG A 30 -20.01 12.49 0.56
N ASN A 31 -19.57 11.86 -0.54
CA ASN A 31 -18.37 12.22 -1.28
C ASN A 31 -17.13 12.31 -0.37
N CYS A 32 -16.93 11.30 0.48
CA CYS A 32 -15.81 11.23 1.41
C CYS A 32 -14.90 10.04 1.11
N HIS A 33 -13.60 10.20 1.36
CA HIS A 33 -12.64 9.10 1.24
C HIS A 33 -12.70 8.19 2.46
N VAL A 34 -12.91 6.89 2.23
CA VAL A 34 -12.93 5.87 3.28
C VAL A 34 -11.80 4.89 3.01
N THR A 35 -10.90 4.73 3.99
CA THR A 35 -9.84 3.72 3.97
C THR A 35 -10.18 2.64 4.99
N LEU A 36 -10.19 1.39 4.56
CA LEU A 36 -10.42 0.23 5.42
C LEU A 36 -9.14 -0.63 5.46
N VAL A 37 -8.69 -0.95 6.67
CA VAL A 37 -7.55 -1.85 6.91
C VAL A 37 -8.09 -3.24 7.24
N ILE A 38 -7.68 -4.24 6.46
CA ILE A 38 -8.08 -5.63 6.66
C ILE A 38 -6.83 -6.48 6.83
N HIS A 39 -6.81 -7.29 7.88
CA HIS A 39 -5.75 -8.28 8.06
C HIS A 39 -5.89 -9.42 7.04
N PRO A 40 -4.79 -9.89 6.45
CA PRO A 40 -4.85 -11.03 5.54
C PRO A 40 -5.25 -12.31 6.29
N ARG A 41 -5.77 -13.29 5.54
CA ARG A 41 -5.92 -14.66 6.01
C ARG A 41 -4.55 -15.24 6.33
N LYS A 42 -4.54 -16.26 7.18
CA LYS A 42 -3.32 -17.02 7.47
C LYS A 42 -2.98 -17.86 6.23
N GLU A 43 -2.09 -17.32 5.40
CA GLU A 43 -1.48 -18.03 4.27
C GLU A 43 -0.16 -18.69 4.71
N ARG A 44 0.43 -19.53 3.84
CA ARG A 44 1.79 -20.03 4.06
C ARG A 44 2.79 -18.90 3.92
N ASP A 45 3.85 -18.91 4.75
CA ASP A 45 4.86 -17.84 4.77
C ASP A 45 5.64 -17.67 3.46
N THR A 46 5.56 -18.65 2.56
CA THR A 46 6.18 -18.63 1.23
C THR A 46 5.33 -17.95 0.17
N ASP A 47 4.02 -17.83 0.40
CA ASP A 47 3.07 -17.46 -0.63
C ASP A 47 2.87 -15.93 -0.64
N GLU A 48 2.87 -15.33 -1.83
CA GLU A 48 2.61 -13.90 -1.98
C GLU A 48 1.13 -13.60 -1.68
N LEU A 49 0.87 -12.53 -0.94
CA LEU A 49 -0.49 -12.11 -0.64
C LEU A 49 -1.18 -11.63 -1.92
N THR A 50 -2.36 -12.20 -2.19
CA THR A 50 -3.20 -11.82 -3.33
C THR A 50 -4.52 -11.24 -2.85
N THR A 51 -5.39 -10.83 -3.78
CA THR A 51 -6.75 -10.39 -3.45
C THR A 51 -7.59 -11.47 -2.76
N SER A 52 -7.26 -12.75 -2.97
CA SER A 52 -7.92 -13.89 -2.32
C SER A 52 -7.48 -14.07 -0.86
N SER A 53 -6.32 -13.52 -0.49
CA SER A 53 -5.79 -13.55 0.87
C SER A 53 -6.47 -12.55 1.81
N ILE A 54 -7.50 -11.82 1.36
CA ILE A 54 -8.25 -10.89 2.20
C ILE A 54 -9.18 -11.67 3.14
N PHE A 55 -9.07 -11.43 4.45
CA PHE A 55 -9.95 -12.05 5.45
C PHE A 55 -11.32 -11.34 5.49
N GLY A 56 -12.38 -12.08 5.85
CA GLY A 56 -13.70 -11.48 6.04
C GLY A 56 -14.64 -11.50 4.83
N GLY A 57 -14.28 -12.20 3.76
CA GLY A 57 -15.15 -12.42 2.58
C GLY A 57 -14.71 -11.65 1.34
N ALA A 58 -15.30 -11.97 0.19
CA ALA A 58 -14.96 -11.34 -1.09
C ALA A 58 -15.61 -9.97 -1.29
N LYS A 59 -16.58 -9.59 -0.46
CA LYS A 59 -17.33 -8.35 -0.63
C LYS A 59 -16.47 -7.11 -0.42
N ALA A 60 -15.48 -7.18 0.48
CA ALA A 60 -14.53 -6.10 0.70
C ALA A 60 -13.77 -5.72 -0.58
N SER A 61 -13.23 -6.71 -1.31
CA SER A 61 -12.50 -6.46 -2.54
C SER A 61 -13.41 -6.11 -3.72
N GLN A 62 -14.66 -6.58 -3.71
CA GLN A 62 -15.66 -6.23 -4.73
C GLN A 62 -16.09 -4.76 -4.61
N GLU A 63 -16.47 -4.31 -3.41
CA GLU A 63 -16.98 -2.97 -3.15
C GLU A 63 -15.88 -1.90 -3.15
N ALA A 64 -14.63 -2.27 -2.86
CA ALA A 64 -13.51 -1.33 -2.86
C ALA A 64 -13.19 -0.81 -4.26
N ASP A 65 -12.93 0.50 -4.38
CA ASP A 65 -12.46 1.12 -5.61
C ASP A 65 -10.96 0.84 -5.84
N ASN A 66 -10.18 0.82 -4.75
CA ASN A 66 -8.75 0.50 -4.75
C ASN A 66 -8.44 -0.60 -3.73
N VAL A 67 -7.56 -1.54 -4.11
CA VAL A 67 -7.03 -2.56 -3.21
C VAL A 67 -5.51 -2.47 -3.23
N LEU A 68 -4.95 -2.14 -2.07
CA LEU A 68 -3.51 -1.99 -1.87
C LEU A 68 -3.03 -3.06 -0.89
N ILE A 69 -1.99 -3.80 -1.25
CA ILE A 69 -1.41 -4.86 -0.44
C ILE A 69 0.01 -4.48 -0.08
N ILE A 70 0.30 -4.38 1.22
CA ILE A 70 1.67 -4.19 1.70
C ILE A 70 2.28 -5.59 1.85
N GLN A 71 3.28 -5.89 1.02
CA GLN A 71 4.01 -7.14 1.08
C GLN A 71 5.38 -6.94 1.72
N ASP A 72 5.85 -7.93 2.47
CA ASP A 72 7.16 -7.93 3.10
C ASP A 72 7.96 -9.17 2.68
N LYS A 73 8.82 -9.02 1.67
CA LYS A 73 9.69 -10.11 1.20
C LYS A 73 10.93 -10.34 2.07
N ARG A 74 11.08 -9.63 3.21
CA ARG A 74 12.23 -9.86 4.12
C ARG A 74 12.24 -11.27 4.70
N LEU A 75 11.08 -11.93 4.79
CA LEU A 75 10.98 -13.30 5.28
C LEU A 75 11.46 -14.35 4.27
N THR A 76 11.34 -14.07 2.97
CA THR A 76 11.63 -15.02 1.88
C THR A 76 12.91 -14.72 1.12
N SER A 77 13.45 -13.50 1.22
CA SER A 77 14.70 -13.09 0.57
C SER A 77 15.55 -12.23 1.50
N VAL A 78 16.85 -12.55 1.58
CA VAL A 78 17.87 -11.82 2.37
C VAL A 78 17.95 -10.33 1.99
N ARG A 79 17.48 -9.96 0.79
CA ARG A 79 17.43 -8.58 0.28
C ARG A 79 16.01 -8.04 0.12
N GLY A 80 15.02 -8.73 0.67
CA GLY A 80 13.61 -8.41 0.53
C GLY A 80 13.31 -7.00 1.00
N LYS A 81 12.68 -6.19 0.14
CA LYS A 81 12.18 -4.87 0.51
C LYS A 81 10.68 -4.96 0.69
N LYS A 82 10.12 -4.12 1.56
CA LYS A 82 8.68 -3.90 1.59
C LYS A 82 8.27 -3.21 0.29
N TYR A 83 7.12 -3.58 -0.22
CA TYR A 83 6.52 -2.88 -1.35
C TYR A 83 5.01 -2.83 -1.20
N LEU A 84 4.43 -1.79 -1.78
CA LEU A 84 3.00 -1.61 -1.91
C LEU A 84 2.60 -2.11 -3.30
N GLN A 85 1.80 -3.16 -3.35
CA GLN A 85 1.19 -3.65 -4.58
C GLN A 85 -0.20 -3.04 -4.75
N ILE A 86 -0.45 -2.46 -5.92
CA ILE A 86 -1.78 -2.02 -6.34
C ILE A 86 -2.44 -3.24 -7.00
N ALA A 87 -3.30 -3.94 -6.25
CA ALA A 87 -3.97 -5.14 -6.71
C ALA A 87 -5.31 -4.86 -7.41
N LYS A 88 -5.91 -3.69 -7.15
CA LYS A 88 -7.09 -3.19 -7.84
C LYS A 88 -7.06 -1.67 -7.90
N ASN A 89 -7.41 -1.14 -9.05
CA ASN A 89 -7.66 0.28 -9.27
C ASN A 89 -8.83 0.41 -10.24
N ARG A 90 -10.00 0.82 -9.74
CA ARG A 90 -11.23 0.89 -10.55
C ARG A 90 -11.26 2.08 -11.51
N TYR A 91 -10.52 3.15 -11.21
CA TYR A 91 -10.60 4.40 -11.95
C TYR A 91 -9.84 4.32 -13.28
N SER A 92 -8.53 4.05 -13.23
CA SER A 92 -7.71 3.96 -14.45
C SER A 92 -7.39 2.53 -14.88
N GLY A 93 -7.56 1.55 -13.99
CA GLY A 93 -7.19 0.17 -14.26
C GLY A 93 -5.70 -0.12 -14.06
N ASP A 94 -4.87 0.90 -13.80
CA ASP A 94 -3.43 0.71 -13.66
C ASP A 94 -3.09 -0.10 -12.42
N LEU A 95 -2.38 -1.20 -12.63
CA LEU A 95 -1.82 -2.06 -11.60
C LEU A 95 -0.30 -1.88 -11.56
N GLY A 96 0.31 -2.12 -10.40
CA GLY A 96 1.74 -1.93 -10.27
C GLY A 96 2.27 -2.21 -8.88
N ILE A 97 3.60 -2.11 -8.75
CA ILE A 97 4.31 -2.32 -7.49
C ILE A 97 5.14 -1.07 -7.20
N MET A 98 4.98 -0.53 -6.01
CA MET A 98 5.74 0.60 -5.50
C MET A 98 6.68 0.14 -4.38
N PRO A 99 8.00 0.12 -4.60
CA PRO A 99 8.95 -0.24 -3.55
C PRO A 99 8.94 0.82 -2.44
N LEU A 100 8.89 0.36 -1.18
CA LEU A 100 8.89 1.20 0.01
C LEU A 100 10.23 1.06 0.73
N ASP A 101 10.90 2.19 0.95
CA ASP A 101 12.07 2.26 1.81
C ASP A 101 11.68 2.90 3.14
N PHE A 102 12.09 2.26 4.24
CA PHE A 102 11.87 2.79 5.58
C PHE A 102 13.01 3.73 5.97
N ASP A 103 12.68 4.99 6.23
CA ASP A 103 13.61 5.93 6.83
C ASP A 103 13.49 5.86 8.36
N LYS A 104 14.60 5.48 9.01
CA LYS A 104 14.67 5.37 10.47
C LYS A 104 14.68 6.72 11.16
N ALA A 105 15.14 7.78 10.49
CA ALA A 105 15.21 9.12 11.08
C ALA A 105 13.82 9.74 11.20
N SER A 106 12.96 9.54 10.20
CA SER A 106 11.60 10.08 10.16
C SER A 106 10.50 9.07 10.54
N LEU A 107 10.87 7.80 10.79
CA LEU A 107 9.93 6.70 11.06
C LEU A 107 8.85 6.54 9.97
N SER A 108 9.16 6.91 8.73
CA SER A 108 8.22 6.92 7.61
C SER A 108 8.69 6.06 6.45
N TYR A 109 7.75 5.55 5.66
CA TYR A 109 8.07 4.93 4.38
C TYR A 109 8.04 5.96 3.25
N ALA A 110 9.04 5.93 2.38
CA ALA A 110 9.09 6.76 1.18
C ALA A 110 9.45 5.92 -0.06
N GLN A 111 9.05 6.42 -1.23
CA GLN A 111 9.54 5.87 -2.48
C GLN A 111 11.02 6.22 -2.64
N ARG A 112 11.84 5.26 -3.08
CA ARG A 112 13.24 5.56 -3.44
C ARG A 112 13.26 6.67 -4.49
N LYS A 113 13.87 7.81 -4.17
CA LYS A 113 14.26 8.77 -5.19
C LYS A 113 15.21 8.05 -6.14
N LYS A 114 14.81 7.89 -7.41
CA LYS A 114 15.70 7.39 -8.46
C LYS A 114 16.86 8.39 -8.52
N LYS A 115 18.09 7.97 -8.14
CA LYS A 115 19.27 8.77 -8.48
C LYS A 115 19.22 8.94 -10.00
N ALA A 116 19.32 10.19 -10.47
CA ALA A 116 19.49 10.43 -11.89
C ALA A 116 20.73 9.65 -12.33
N GLU A 117 20.58 8.76 -13.31
CA GLU A 117 21.73 8.12 -13.94
C GLU A 117 22.47 9.20 -14.73
N GLY A 118 23.69 9.51 -14.30
CA GLY A 118 24.55 10.50 -14.91
C GLY A 118 25.74 10.83 -14.02
N GLY A 119 26.88 10.19 -14.30
CA GLY A 119 28.19 10.52 -13.74
C GLY A 119 28.94 9.31 -13.19
N ASP A 120 29.69 8.63 -14.06
CA ASP A 120 30.95 7.99 -13.66
C ASP A 120 31.79 9.02 -12.90
N ASP A 121 32.38 8.66 -11.77
CA ASP A 121 33.61 9.31 -11.33
C ASP A 121 34.45 8.36 -10.47
N ASP A 122 35.53 7.93 -11.09
CA ASP A 122 36.68 7.24 -10.53
C ASP A 122 37.56 8.28 -9.81
N GLY A 123 37.99 8.00 -8.58
CA GLY A 123 39.22 8.57 -8.01
C GLY A 123 39.23 10.02 -7.47
N GLY A 124 39.29 10.15 -6.13
CA GLY A 124 40.35 10.91 -5.44
C GLY A 124 40.24 12.43 -5.21
N GLY A 125 40.09 12.81 -3.93
CA GLY A 125 40.75 14.00 -3.34
C GLY A 125 39.97 15.34 -3.30
N PRO A 126 40.28 16.26 -2.35
CA PRO A 126 39.25 17.05 -1.66
C PRO A 126 39.26 18.57 -1.94
N THR A 127 38.28 19.24 -1.32
CA THR A 127 38.16 20.69 -0.99
C THR A 127 37.94 21.69 -2.14
N GLU A 128 36.78 22.37 -2.16
CA GLU A 128 36.54 23.73 -1.64
C GLU A 128 35.11 24.19 -2.01
N ALA A 129 34.45 24.89 -1.09
CA ALA A 129 33.18 25.57 -1.35
C ALA A 129 33.44 26.94 -2.00
N PRO A 130 32.48 27.49 -2.76
CA PRO A 130 31.90 28.73 -2.24
C PRO A 130 30.39 28.90 -2.42
N VAL A 131 29.92 29.84 -1.61
CA VAL A 131 28.57 30.34 -1.37
C VAL A 131 28.03 31.15 -2.56
N GLY A 132 26.73 31.02 -2.85
CA GLY A 132 25.99 31.88 -3.77
C GLY A 132 24.47 31.74 -3.58
N GLU A 133 23.85 32.84 -3.16
CA GLU A 133 22.49 33.00 -2.62
C GLU A 133 21.36 33.06 -3.70
N PRO A 134 20.06 33.23 -3.34
CA PRO A 134 18.97 32.39 -3.81
C PRO A 134 18.19 32.97 -4.99
N THR A 135 17.77 32.13 -5.93
CA THR A 135 16.75 32.50 -6.93
C THR A 135 15.43 31.81 -6.64
N ASP A 136 14.49 32.63 -6.18
CA ASP A 136 13.05 32.39 -6.15
C ASP A 136 12.57 31.80 -7.48
N ARG A 137 12.01 30.58 -7.42
CA ARG A 137 11.16 30.02 -8.46
C ARG A 137 9.90 29.46 -7.82
N THR A 138 9.07 30.39 -7.39
CA THR A 138 7.63 30.21 -7.29
C THR A 138 7.06 29.75 -8.65
N VAL A 139 6.99 28.44 -8.88
CA VAL A 139 6.15 27.85 -9.95
C VAL A 139 5.52 26.54 -9.46
N ARG A 140 4.32 26.69 -8.89
CA ARG A 140 3.12 25.87 -9.15
C ARG A 140 3.34 24.49 -9.80
N ARG A 141 3.21 23.43 -9.01
CA ARG A 141 2.68 22.11 -9.42
C ARG A 141 1.99 21.52 -8.18
N ALA A 142 0.68 21.63 -8.07
CA ALA A 142 -0.26 20.59 -8.50
C ALA A 142 0.05 19.25 -7.83
N PHE A 143 -0.53 19.05 -6.64
CA PHE A 143 -1.40 17.93 -6.24
C PHE A 143 -2.17 18.36 -4.99
#